data_AF-A0A7W1SDU7-F1
#
_entry.id   AF-A0A7W1SDU7-F1
#
_cell.length_a   1.000
_cell.length_b   1.000
_cell.length_c   1.000
_cell.angle_alpha   90.00
_cell.angle_beta   90.00
_cell.angle_gamma   90.00
#
_symmetry.space_group_name_H-M   'P 1'
#
loop_
_entity.id
_entity.type
_entity.pdbx_description
1 polymer ?
#
loop_
_entity_poly.entity_id
_entity_poly.type
_entity_poly.pdbx_seq_one_letter_code
_entity_poly.pdbx_strand_id
1 'polypeptide(L)' 'MPVQKFRSIEEMNAARVETADGGVERFFRHCARFWVIAPRRYPRGVFKFRSLEEAQAARARVTAAQRVQE' A
#
# COMPACT_ATOMS: atom_id res chain seq x y z
N MET A 1 3.50 23.06 8.38
CA MET A 1 4.74 22.27 8.32
C MET A 1 5.89 23.24 8.22
N PRO A 2 6.90 23.18 9.09
CA PRO A 2 8.07 24.06 8.98
C PRO A 2 8.82 23.75 7.68
N VAL A 3 9.11 24.80 6.90
CA VAL A 3 9.88 24.67 5.66
C VAL A 3 11.33 24.97 5.99
N GLN A 4 12.23 24.01 5.76
CA GLN A 4 13.67 24.20 5.93
C GLN A 4 14.25 24.82 4.65
N LYS A 5 15.06 25.88 4.79
CA LYS A 5 15.74 26.55 3.68
C LYS A 5 17.24 26.36 3.85
N PHE A 6 17.90 25.87 2.80
CA PHE A 6 19.35 25.68 2.76
C PHE A 6 19.95 26.59 1.70
N ARG A 7 21.20 27.02 1.91
CA ARG A 7 21.92 27.89 0.98
C ARG A 7 22.62 27.10 -0.13
N SER A 8 22.84 25.79 0.05
CA SER A 8 23.39 24.89 -0.98
C SER A 8 22.86 23.45 -0.86
N ILE A 9 23.08 22.65 -1.91
CA ILE A 9 22.73 21.22 -1.94
C ILE A 9 23.61 20.41 -0.97
N GLU A 10 24.88 20.79 -0.82
CA GLU A 10 25.81 20.13 0.10
C GLU A 10 25.36 20.31 1.56
N GLU A 11 24.90 21.51 1.91
CA GLU A 11 24.32 21.82 3.21
C GLU A 11 23.02 21.01 3.44
N MET A 12 22.16 20.92 2.43
CA MET A 12 20.95 20.11 2.49
C MET A 12 21.26 18.61 2.71
N ASN A 13 22.27 18.07 2.03
CA ASN A 13 22.64 16.66 2.16
C ASN A 13 23.30 16.34 3.51
N ALA A 14 23.99 17.30 4.12
CA ALA A 14 24.58 17.17 5.45
C ALA A 14 23.56 17.38 6.59
N ALA A 15 22.39 17.95 6.28
CA ALA A 15 21.36 18.21 7.27
C ALA A 15 20.81 16.91 7.87
N ARG A 16 20.66 16.88 9.19
CA ARG A 16 20.04 15.74 9.87
C ARG A 16 18.56 15.67 9.49
N VAL A 17 18.13 14.51 9.01
CA VAL A 17 16.70 14.27 8.77
C VAL A 17 15.98 14.27 10.11
N GLU A 18 15.20 15.32 10.36
CA GLU A 18 14.31 15.40 11.51
C GLU A 18 13.06 14.56 11.21
N THR A 19 13.02 13.35 11.76
CA THR A 19 11.80 12.55 11.78
C THR A 19 10.95 13.01 12.95
N ALA A 20 9.66 13.24 12.74
CA ALA A 20 8.74 13.49 13.85
C ALA A 20 8.73 12.27 14.79
N ASP A 21 8.98 12.51 16.08
CA ASP A 21 8.95 11.46 17.10
C ASP A 21 7.61 10.70 17.05
N GLY A 22 7.67 9.38 17.06
CA GLY A 22 6.49 8.50 17.09
C GLY A 22 5.82 8.24 15.73
N GLY A 23 6.45 8.58 14.60
CA GLY A 23 5.90 8.31 13.27
C GLY A 23 5.64 6.81 13.00
N VAL A 24 6.57 5.95 13.43
CA VAL A 24 6.48 4.50 13.28
C VAL A 24 5.43 3.91 14.21
N GLU A 25 5.37 4.34 15.46
CA GLU A 25 4.36 3.94 16.44
C GLU A 25 2.96 4.36 16.01
N ARG A 26 2.83 5.56 15.43
CA ARG A 26 1.58 6.05 14.83
C ARG A 26 1.16 5.17 13.67
N PHE A 27 2.10 4.77 12.82
CA PHE A 27 1.86 3.85 11.72
C PHE A 27 1.39 2.48 12.22
N PHE A 28 2.07 1.87 13.18
CA PHE A 28 1.67 0.57 13.74
C PHE A 28 0.29 0.62 14.41
N ARG A 29 0.01 1.67 15.20
CA ARG A 29 -1.32 1.88 15.79
C ARG A 29 -2.41 1.98 14.72
N HIS A 30 -2.10 2.63 13.60
CA HIS A 30 -3.02 2.75 12.48
C HIS A 30 -3.27 1.40 11.80
N CYS A 31 -2.22 0.63 11.53
CA CYS A 31 -2.32 -0.73 10.99
C CYS A 31 -3.13 -1.64 11.91
N ALA A 32 -2.87 -1.61 13.21
CA ALA A 32 -3.62 -2.39 14.20
C ALA A 32 -5.12 -2.06 14.16
N ARG A 33 -5.48 -0.77 14.07
CA ARG A 33 -6.88 -0.33 13.92
C ARG A 33 -7.54 -0.91 12.67
N PHE A 34 -6.84 -0.91 11.53
CA PHE A 34 -7.37 -1.49 10.29
C PHE A 34 -7.50 -2.99 10.34
N TRP A 35 -6.59 -3.68 11.04
CA TRP A 35 -6.68 -5.12 11.25
C TRP A 35 -7.91 -5.53 12.05
N VAL A 36 -8.35 -4.72 13.03
CA VAL A 36 -9.55 -4.99 13.81
C VAL A 36 -10.82 -4.97 12.95
N ILE A 37 -10.88 -4.07 11.96
CA ILE A 37 -12.06 -3.92 11.08
C ILE A 37 -11.96 -4.73 9.79
N ALA A 38 -10.81 -5.35 9.52
CA ALA A 38 -10.62 -6.16 8.33
C ALA A 38 -11.51 -7.41 8.41
N PRO A 39 -12.20 -7.80 7.31
CA PRO A 39 -13.01 -9.00 7.30
C PRO A 39 -12.14 -10.23 7.57
N ARG A 40 -12.49 -11.01 8.61
CA ARG A 40 -11.77 -12.27 8.99
C ARG A 40 -11.89 -13.34 7.91
N ARG A 41 -12.97 -13.29 7.13
CA ARG A 41 -13.22 -14.15 5.98
C ARG A 41 -13.49 -13.26 4.78
N TYR A 42 -12.60 -13.31 3.80
CA TYR A 42 -12.80 -12.57 2.55
C TYR A 42 -14.05 -13.13 1.83
N PRO A 43 -14.92 -12.26 1.28
CA PRO A 43 -16.09 -12.70 0.53
C PRO A 43 -15.69 -13.62 -0.62
N ARG A 44 -16.53 -14.62 -0.92
CA ARG A 44 -16.32 -15.46 -2.11
C ARG A 44 -16.33 -14.53 -3.34
N GLY A 45 -15.30 -14.61 -4.17
CA GLY A 45 -15.10 -13.71 -5.31
C GLY A 45 -14.12 -12.55 -5.07
N VAL A 46 -13.67 -12.32 -3.82
CA VAL A 46 -12.53 -11.43 -3.56
C VAL A 46 -11.24 -12.25 -3.65
N PHE A 47 -10.57 -12.13 -4.79
CA PHE A 47 -9.31 -12.83 -5.04
C PHE A 47 -8.14 -12.04 -4.50
N LYS A 48 -7.30 -12.68 -3.68
CA LYS A 48 -6.02 -12.13 -3.23
C LYS A 48 -4.91 -12.72 -4.08
N PHE A 49 -4.22 -11.88 -4.83
CA PHE A 49 -3.09 -12.26 -5.67
C PHE A 49 -1.78 -11.83 -5.01
N ARG A 50 -0.74 -12.62 -5.22
CA ARG A 50 0.62 -12.33 -4.73
C ARG A 50 1.38 -11.39 -5.65
N SER A 51 0.96 -11.28 -6.92
CA SER A 51 1.51 -10.36 -7.91
C SER A 51 0.46 -9.82 -8.89
N LEU A 52 0.84 -8.80 -9.67
CA LEU A 52 -0.01 -8.23 -10.70
C LEU A 52 -0.22 -9.19 -11.87
N GLU A 53 0.80 -9.96 -12.25
CA GLU A 53 0.75 -10.95 -13.32
C GLU A 53 -0.28 -12.05 -13.00
N GLU A 54 -0.30 -12.51 -11.75
CA GLU A 54 -1.27 -13.49 -11.27
C GLU A 54 -2.71 -12.96 -11.37
N ALA A 55 -2.92 -11.68 -11.03
CA ALA A 55 -4.21 -11.02 -11.15
C ALA A 55 -4.67 -10.90 -12.61
N GLN A 56 -3.75 -10.55 -13.52
CA GLN A 56 -4.06 -10.42 -14.95
C GLN A 56 -4.40 -11.77 -15.59
N ALA A 57 -3.64 -12.82 -15.27
CA ALA A 57 -3.91 -14.17 -15.75
C ALA A 57 -5.28 -14.69 -15.28
N ALA A 58 -5.64 -14.45 -14.01
CA ALA A 58 -6.95 -14.81 -13.48
C ALA A 58 -8.08 -14.05 -14.21
N ARG A 59 -7.90 -12.75 -14.45
CA ARG A 59 -8.86 -11.93 -15.20
C ARG A 59 -9.08 -12.44 -16.62
N ALA A 60 -8.00 -12.78 -17.32
CA ALA A 60 -8.09 -13.31 -18.69
C ALA A 60 -8.91 -14.60 -18.77
N ARG A 61 -8.76 -15.51 -17.79
CA ARG A 61 -9.54 -16.77 -17.73
C ARG A 61 -11.03 -16.53 -17.54
N VAL A 62 -11.41 -15.60 -16.66
CA VAL A 62 -12.82 -15.27 -16.43
C VAL A 62 -13.45 -14.63 -17.66
N THR A 63 -12.78 -13.66 -18.28
CA THR A 63 -13.26 -13.00 -19.50
C THR A 63 -13.41 -13.98 -20.66
N ALA A 64 -12.47 -14.93 -20.81
CA ALA A 64 -12.56 -15.97 -21.83
C ALA A 64 -13.72 -16.94 -21.57
N ALA A 65 -13.95 -17.34 -20.32
CA ALA A 65 -15.07 -18.21 -19.95
C ALA A 65 -16.44 -17.56 -20.18
N GLN A 66 -16.56 -16.24 -20.00
CA GLN A 66 -17.80 -15.51 -20.25
C GLN A 66 -18.16 -15.44 -21.74
N ARG A 67 -17.16 -15.34 -22.63
CA ARG A 67 -17.37 -15.29 -24.09
C ARG A 67 -17.78 -16.60 -24.74
N VAL A 68 -17.63 -17.72 -24.03
CA VAL A 68 -18.02 -19.07 -24.52
C VAL A 68 -19.48 -19.38 -24.16
N GLN A 69 -20.12 -18.57 -23.31
CA GLN A 69 -21.50 -18.75 -22.87
C GLN A 69 -22.53 -17.87 -23.62
N GLU A 70 -22.08 -17.05 -24.57
CA GLU A 70 -22.91 -16.29 -25.53
C GLU A 70 -22.92 -17.00 -26.90
#